data_AF-A0AAW6SRI6-F1
#
_entry.id   AF-A0AAW6SRI6-F1
#
_cell.length_a   1.000
_cell.length_b   1.000
_cell.length_c   1.000
_cell.angle_alpha   90.00
_cell.angle_beta   90.00
_cell.angle_gamma   90.00
#
_symmetry.space_group_name_H-M   'P 1'
#
loop_
_entity.id
_entity.type
_entity.pdbx_description
1 polymer ?
#
loop_
_entity_poly.entity_id
_entity_poly.type
_entity_poly.pdbx_seq_one_letter_code
_entity_poly.pdbx_strand_id
1 'polypeptide(L)'
;MTKYKTVKRKAEVGERILITDGSYEKEWASYDQKQPRYNEGDVLTVSKLGWGDRGLVEFVLTAENSEGSLVNVNHEEYEVIIENEMEAGGMGIIEQMQAEIAELKTKMSAMEEWHTNGKLPKTMLEVAGKHCDKLIEVAIDNARQYNKQSDRDEIVERAKRDVADRFFLDVDGYNQVIDGHSGHNQVEFIVNHEKRTVVALLRLAYVPQVISAKGIAKCAPNDCFNSHIGKAIAVRRALGLEVPAEYLNAPQPAEVRVGDVVETYLGIGEHHATFEVTGYWEGDRNKLTGKGLGYTSFEPEVGDKVIDDSREKVSE
;
A
#
# COMPACT_ATOMS: atom_id res chain seq x y z
N MET A 1 -49.25 10.37 45.78
CA MET A 1 -49.88 9.59 44.70
C MET A 1 -48.87 8.55 44.28
N THR A 2 -49.16 7.27 44.48
CA THR A 2 -48.26 6.15 44.15
C THR A 2 -48.09 6.04 42.64
N LYS A 3 -46.84 5.86 42.17
CA LYS A 3 -46.45 5.78 40.74
C LYS A 3 -47.05 4.55 40.04
N TYR A 4 -47.55 3.58 40.81
CA TYR A 4 -48.01 2.28 40.35
C TYR A 4 -49.50 2.11 40.59
N LYS A 5 -50.18 1.48 39.65
CA LYS A 5 -51.51 0.91 39.89
C LYS A 5 -51.34 -0.48 40.49
N THR A 6 -51.79 -0.64 41.74
CA THR A 6 -51.58 -1.84 42.54
C THR A 6 -52.90 -2.47 42.96
N VAL A 7 -52.87 -3.77 43.28
CA VAL A 7 -53.99 -4.52 43.85
C VAL A 7 -53.49 -5.37 45.02
N LYS A 8 -54.20 -5.33 46.15
CA LYS A 8 -53.94 -6.21 47.29
C LYS A 8 -54.44 -7.63 47.00
N ARG A 9 -53.52 -8.52 46.60
CA ARG A 9 -53.73 -9.96 46.43
C ARG A 9 -52.43 -10.74 46.56
N LYS A 10 -52.51 -12.07 46.70
CA LYS A 10 -51.31 -12.92 46.67
C LYS A 10 -50.64 -12.84 45.29
N ALA A 11 -49.33 -12.67 45.28
CA ALA A 11 -48.52 -12.59 44.06
C ALA A 11 -48.16 -13.98 43.50
N GLU A 12 -48.02 -14.08 42.19
CA GLU A 12 -47.51 -15.25 41.47
C GLU A 12 -46.02 -15.09 41.13
N VAL A 13 -45.35 -16.20 40.81
CA VAL A 13 -43.94 -16.19 40.40
C VAL A 13 -43.79 -15.39 39.10
N GLY A 14 -42.82 -14.47 39.08
CA GLY A 14 -42.57 -13.55 37.97
C GLY A 14 -43.30 -12.22 38.05
N GLU A 15 -44.22 -12.03 39.00
CA GLU A 15 -44.91 -10.74 39.19
C GLU A 15 -44.03 -9.70 39.91
N ARG A 16 -44.31 -8.42 39.67
CA ARG A 16 -43.72 -7.30 40.42
C ARG A 16 -44.63 -6.91 41.57
N ILE A 17 -44.05 -6.73 42.75
CA ILE A 17 -44.74 -6.30 43.97
C ILE A 17 -44.18 -4.97 44.45
N LEU A 18 -45.04 -4.09 44.97
CA LEU A 18 -44.67 -2.86 45.65
C LEU A 18 -44.75 -3.10 47.16
N ILE A 19 -43.67 -2.83 47.89
CA ILE A 19 -43.68 -2.86 49.36
C ILE A 19 -44.49 -1.67 49.88
N THR A 20 -45.60 -1.95 50.55
CA THR A 20 -46.51 -0.96 51.15
C THR A 20 -46.27 -0.78 52.64
N ASP A 21 -45.61 -1.74 53.29
CA ASP A 21 -45.20 -1.64 54.69
C ASP A 21 -43.86 -2.37 54.87
N GLY A 22 -42.82 -1.65 55.28
CA GLY A 22 -41.49 -2.22 55.56
C GLY A 22 -41.17 -2.29 57.06
N SER A 23 -42.16 -2.11 57.92
CA SER A 23 -41.96 -2.05 59.38
C SER A 23 -41.43 -3.35 59.97
N TYR A 24 -41.90 -4.51 59.48
CA TYR A 24 -41.51 -5.82 59.97
C TYR A 24 -40.02 -6.11 59.68
N GLU A 25 -39.56 -5.83 58.46
CA GLU A 25 -38.16 -5.98 58.07
C GLU A 25 -37.26 -4.99 58.82
N LYS A 26 -37.71 -3.75 59.07
CA LYS A 26 -36.97 -2.77 59.89
C LYS A 26 -36.83 -3.23 61.34
N GLU A 27 -37.88 -3.79 61.93
CA GLU A 27 -37.85 -4.33 63.30
C GLU A 27 -36.89 -5.53 63.38
N TRP A 28 -36.95 -6.44 62.42
CA TRP A 28 -36.07 -7.62 62.37
C TRP A 28 -34.60 -7.27 62.13
N ALA A 29 -34.32 -6.34 61.21
CA ALA A 29 -32.98 -5.85 60.94
C ALA A 29 -32.35 -5.16 62.16
N SER A 30 -33.16 -4.45 62.96
CA SER A 30 -32.70 -3.84 64.22
C SER A 30 -32.27 -4.87 65.27
N TYR A 31 -32.96 -6.03 65.33
CA TYR A 31 -32.64 -7.11 66.25
C TYR A 31 -31.33 -7.83 65.90
N ASP A 32 -31.03 -8.00 64.61
CA ASP A 32 -29.82 -8.67 64.10
C ASP A 32 -28.66 -7.70 63.80
N GLN A 33 -28.77 -6.43 64.22
CA GLN A 33 -27.80 -5.34 63.93
C GLN A 33 -27.45 -5.21 62.43
N LYS A 34 -28.42 -5.44 61.55
CA LYS A 34 -28.27 -5.34 60.08
C LYS A 34 -29.10 -4.20 59.52
N GLN A 35 -28.84 -3.83 58.27
CA GLN A 35 -29.74 -2.94 57.52
C GLN A 35 -30.95 -3.74 57.00
N PRO A 36 -32.14 -3.13 56.89
CA PRO A 36 -33.32 -3.78 56.34
C PRO A 36 -33.07 -4.20 54.89
N ARG A 37 -33.48 -5.41 54.53
CA ARG A 37 -33.21 -5.97 53.20
C ARG A 37 -34.12 -5.37 52.11
N TYR A 38 -35.19 -4.69 52.51
CA TYR A 38 -36.09 -3.90 51.67
C TYR A 38 -36.77 -2.81 52.51
N ASN A 39 -37.25 -1.76 51.85
CA ASN A 39 -37.94 -0.63 52.44
C ASN A 39 -39.34 -0.43 51.83
N GLU A 40 -40.19 0.29 52.55
CA GLU A 40 -41.46 0.79 52.01
C GLU A 40 -41.20 1.63 50.75
N GLY A 41 -41.94 1.32 49.68
CA GLY A 41 -41.77 1.92 48.37
C GLY A 41 -40.89 1.11 47.40
N ASP A 42 -40.18 0.09 47.87
CA ASP A 42 -39.36 -0.76 47.00
C ASP A 42 -40.23 -1.62 46.08
N VAL A 43 -39.74 -1.86 44.86
CA VAL A 43 -40.37 -2.77 43.90
C VAL A 43 -39.49 -4.00 43.75
N LEU A 44 -40.06 -5.17 44.03
CA LEU A 44 -39.36 -6.45 43.99
C LEU A 44 -40.01 -7.38 42.96
N THR A 45 -39.22 -8.31 42.42
CA THR A 45 -39.73 -9.35 41.50
C THR A 45 -39.85 -10.68 42.25
N VAL A 46 -40.99 -11.35 42.12
CA VAL A 46 -41.25 -12.62 42.79
C VAL A 46 -40.45 -13.74 42.10
N SER A 47 -39.48 -14.30 42.81
CA SER A 47 -38.64 -15.39 42.29
C SER A 47 -39.19 -16.77 42.66
N LYS A 48 -39.81 -16.92 43.84
CA LYS A 48 -40.39 -18.20 44.28
C LYS A 48 -41.44 -18.01 45.39
N LEU A 49 -42.39 -18.96 45.47
CA LEU A 49 -43.30 -19.11 46.60
C LEU A 49 -42.67 -20.01 47.67
N GLY A 50 -42.56 -19.51 48.90
CA GLY A 50 -41.95 -20.19 50.04
C GLY A 50 -42.96 -20.55 51.14
N TRP A 51 -42.63 -21.60 51.90
CA TRP A 51 -43.32 -21.96 53.13
C TRP A 51 -42.46 -21.49 54.31
N GLY A 52 -43.05 -20.78 55.28
CA GLY A 52 -42.32 -20.39 56.48
C GLY A 52 -41.98 -21.61 57.35
N ASP A 53 -40.76 -21.65 57.90
CA ASP A 53 -40.21 -22.78 58.68
C ASP A 53 -40.92 -23.10 60.02
N ARG A 54 -42.10 -22.51 60.30
CA ARG A 54 -42.87 -22.79 61.52
C ARG A 54 -44.39 -22.83 61.36
N GLY A 55 -44.90 -23.31 60.22
CA GLY A 55 -46.27 -23.86 60.10
C GLY A 55 -47.46 -22.97 60.53
N LEU A 56 -47.28 -21.67 60.75
CA LEU A 56 -48.32 -20.78 61.31
C LEU A 56 -48.43 -19.40 60.64
N VAL A 57 -47.77 -19.16 59.51
CA VAL A 57 -48.05 -17.98 58.67
C VAL A 57 -48.12 -18.40 57.20
N GLU A 58 -49.25 -18.12 56.58
CA GLU A 58 -49.57 -18.43 55.20
C GLU A 58 -48.71 -17.62 54.22
N PHE A 59 -47.87 -18.31 53.43
CA PHE A 59 -47.16 -17.86 52.22
C PHE A 59 -46.16 -16.71 52.41
N VAL A 60 -44.87 -17.06 52.53
CA VAL A 60 -43.76 -16.11 52.40
C VAL A 60 -43.37 -16.05 50.93
N LEU A 61 -43.30 -14.85 50.35
CA LEU A 61 -42.78 -14.67 48.99
C LEU A 61 -41.28 -14.45 49.05
N THR A 62 -40.56 -15.23 48.25
CA THR A 62 -39.15 -14.96 48.01
C THR A 62 -39.06 -14.03 46.81
N ALA A 63 -38.67 -12.78 47.05
CA ALA A 63 -38.49 -11.77 46.03
C ALA A 63 -37.03 -11.37 45.92
N GLU A 64 -36.59 -11.00 44.73
CA GLU A 64 -35.23 -10.51 44.49
C GLU A 64 -35.21 -8.98 44.59
N ASN A 65 -34.34 -8.45 45.44
CA ASN A 65 -34.08 -7.02 45.51
C ASN A 65 -33.12 -6.57 44.40
N SER A 66 -32.89 -5.26 44.26
CA SER A 66 -32.01 -4.70 43.23
C SER A 66 -30.56 -5.19 43.31
N GLU A 67 -30.15 -5.80 44.43
CA GLU A 67 -28.81 -6.35 44.66
C GLU A 67 -28.74 -7.87 44.40
N GLY A 68 -29.81 -8.47 43.90
CA GLY A 68 -29.88 -9.91 43.61
C GLY A 68 -30.06 -10.79 44.85
N SER A 69 -30.34 -10.19 46.01
CA SER A 69 -30.56 -10.93 47.26
C SER A 69 -32.02 -11.38 47.36
N LEU A 70 -32.20 -12.65 47.71
CA LEU A 70 -33.51 -13.25 47.95
C LEU A 70 -34.00 -12.86 49.34
N VAL A 71 -35.13 -12.16 49.38
CA VAL A 71 -35.78 -11.67 50.60
C VAL A 71 -37.15 -12.30 50.78
N ASN A 72 -37.53 -12.53 52.02
CA ASN A 72 -38.82 -13.07 52.41
C ASN A 72 -39.76 -11.91 52.75
N VAL A 73 -40.86 -11.79 52.01
CA VAL A 73 -41.86 -10.73 52.17
C VAL A 73 -43.22 -11.34 52.51
N ASN A 74 -43.88 -10.84 53.56
CA ASN A 74 -45.22 -11.31 53.93
C ASN A 74 -46.29 -10.71 53.01
N HIS A 75 -47.41 -11.43 52.84
CA HIS A 75 -48.55 -10.93 52.07
C HIS A 75 -49.11 -9.58 52.57
N GLU A 76 -48.99 -9.32 53.86
CA GLU A 76 -49.44 -8.07 54.48
C GLU A 76 -48.60 -6.86 54.06
N GLU A 77 -47.34 -7.07 53.65
CA GLU A 77 -46.35 -6.02 53.41
C GLU A 77 -46.30 -5.50 51.97
N TYR A 78 -46.99 -6.16 51.02
CA TYR A 78 -46.95 -5.77 49.61
C TYR A 78 -48.31 -5.73 48.92
N GLU A 79 -48.34 -5.04 47.78
CA GLU A 79 -49.40 -5.12 46.78
C GLU A 79 -48.83 -5.49 45.40
N VAL A 80 -49.61 -6.18 44.57
CA VAL A 80 -49.17 -6.60 43.23
C VAL A 80 -49.36 -5.46 42.24
N ILE A 81 -48.34 -5.15 41.45
CA ILE A 81 -48.40 -4.14 40.40
C ILE A 81 -49.13 -4.74 39.20
N ILE A 82 -50.25 -4.13 38.78
CA ILE A 82 -51.14 -4.66 37.74
C ILE A 82 -51.00 -3.99 36.38
N GLU A 83 -50.17 -2.96 36.25
CA GLU A 83 -49.88 -2.32 34.97
C GLU A 83 -48.38 -2.31 34.70
N ASN A 84 -48.00 -2.77 33.50
CA ASN A 84 -46.68 -2.51 32.92
C ASN A 84 -46.52 -1.00 32.83
N GLU A 85 -45.43 -0.45 33.40
CA GLU A 85 -45.03 0.93 33.16
C GLU A 85 -45.05 1.18 31.64
N MET A 86 -46.00 2.01 31.16
CA MET A 86 -45.70 2.87 30.03
C MET A 86 -44.63 3.85 30.53
N GLU A 87 -43.37 3.43 30.49
CA GLU A 87 -42.29 4.40 30.56
C GLU A 87 -42.36 5.26 29.30
N ALA A 88 -42.78 6.50 29.49
CA ALA A 88 -42.77 7.58 28.51
C ALA A 88 -41.35 8.01 28.09
N GLY A 89 -40.43 7.05 27.92
CA GLY A 89 -39.07 7.21 27.41
C GLY A 89 -38.69 6.26 26.27
N GLY A 90 -39.56 5.29 25.92
CA GLY A 90 -39.28 4.28 24.87
C GLY A 90 -39.60 4.68 23.43
N MET A 91 -40.21 5.86 23.22
CA MET A 91 -40.61 6.32 21.88
C MET A 91 -39.41 6.43 20.93
N GLY A 92 -38.26 6.89 21.44
CA GLY A 92 -37.04 7.04 20.65
C GLY A 92 -36.39 5.73 20.20
N ILE A 93 -36.44 4.66 21.01
CA ILE A 93 -35.80 3.38 20.66
C ILE A 93 -36.63 2.61 19.63
N ILE A 94 -37.96 2.60 19.78
CA ILE A 94 -38.84 1.94 18.80
C ILE A 94 -38.80 2.70 17.48
N GLU A 95 -38.79 4.03 17.50
CA GLU A 95 -38.67 4.85 16.29
C GLU A 95 -37.29 4.70 15.63
N GLN A 96 -36.20 4.61 16.41
CA GLN A 96 -34.87 4.32 15.89
C GLN A 96 -34.79 2.92 15.28
N MET A 97 -35.31 1.89 15.95
CA MET A 97 -35.36 0.53 15.41
C MET A 97 -36.23 0.46 14.15
N GLN A 98 -37.35 1.18 14.10
CA GLN A 98 -38.19 1.26 12.92
C GLN A 98 -37.49 1.97 11.75
N ALA A 99 -36.73 3.04 12.04
CA ALA A 99 -35.89 3.72 11.05
C ALA A 99 -34.76 2.82 10.53
N GLU A 100 -34.06 2.11 11.41
CA GLU A 100 -33.03 1.14 11.03
C GLU A 100 -33.60 -0.03 10.23
N ILE A 101 -34.76 -0.57 10.62
CA ILE A 101 -35.45 -1.62 9.86
C ILE A 101 -35.87 -1.12 8.47
N ALA A 102 -36.34 0.13 8.36
CA ALA A 102 -36.68 0.72 7.06
C ALA A 102 -35.43 0.87 6.19
N GLU A 103 -34.32 1.34 6.76
CA GLU A 103 -33.04 1.45 6.07
C GLU A 103 -32.50 0.09 5.63
N LEU A 104 -32.52 -0.91 6.51
CA LEU A 104 -32.09 -2.28 6.21
C LEU A 104 -32.96 -2.92 5.12
N LYS A 105 -34.28 -2.66 5.11
CA LYS A 105 -35.16 -3.10 4.02
C LYS A 105 -34.78 -2.47 2.68
N THR A 106 -34.48 -1.17 2.65
CA THR A 106 -34.01 -0.52 1.41
C THR A 106 -32.68 -1.10 0.93
N LYS A 107 -31.74 -1.39 1.84
CA LYS A 107 -30.48 -2.07 1.52
C LYS A 107 -30.68 -3.49 1.02
N MET A 108 -31.59 -4.26 1.64
CA MET A 108 -31.96 -5.61 1.20
C MET A 108 -32.60 -5.61 -0.19
N SER A 109 -33.53 -4.70 -0.48
CA SER A 109 -34.15 -4.63 -1.81
C SER A 109 -33.15 -4.24 -2.90
N ALA A 110 -32.21 -3.32 -2.61
CA ALA A 110 -31.12 -3.00 -3.53
C ALA A 110 -30.17 -4.19 -3.76
N MET A 111 -29.95 -5.02 -2.73
CA MET A 111 -29.15 -6.25 -2.82
C MET A 111 -29.88 -7.37 -3.58
N GLU A 112 -31.19 -7.51 -3.39
CA GLU A 112 -32.02 -8.48 -4.12
C GLU A 112 -32.13 -8.13 -5.61
N GLU A 113 -32.27 -6.86 -5.97
CA GLU A 113 -32.22 -6.39 -7.37
C GLU A 113 -30.87 -6.71 -8.04
N TRP A 114 -29.77 -6.63 -7.30
CA TRP A 114 -28.44 -7.03 -7.77
C TRP A 114 -28.38 -8.53 -8.07
N HIS A 115 -28.91 -9.37 -7.17
CA HIS A 115 -28.93 -10.82 -7.33
C HIS A 115 -29.87 -11.31 -8.44
N THR A 116 -30.97 -10.61 -8.73
CA THR A 116 -31.95 -11.04 -9.74
C THR A 116 -31.66 -10.54 -11.15
N ASN A 117 -31.15 -9.32 -11.30
CA ASN A 117 -30.97 -8.72 -12.64
C ASN A 117 -29.53 -8.76 -13.16
N GLY A 118 -28.55 -9.19 -12.36
CA GLY A 118 -27.14 -9.30 -12.75
C GLY A 118 -26.50 -7.96 -13.17
N LYS A 119 -27.19 -6.84 -12.97
CA LYS A 119 -26.70 -5.50 -13.29
C LYS A 119 -26.02 -4.92 -12.06
N LEU A 120 -24.71 -4.68 -12.18
CA LEU A 120 -23.97 -3.92 -11.21
C LEU A 120 -24.61 -2.53 -11.04
N PRO A 121 -24.71 -2.01 -9.80
CA PRO A 121 -25.11 -0.63 -9.56
C PRO A 121 -24.26 0.32 -10.40
N LYS A 122 -24.87 1.40 -10.93
CA LYS A 122 -24.14 2.39 -11.77
C LYS A 122 -22.84 2.89 -11.14
N THR A 123 -22.85 3.09 -9.83
CA THR A 123 -21.68 3.49 -9.05
C THR A 123 -20.55 2.46 -9.08
N MET A 124 -20.86 1.17 -8.99
CA MET A 124 -19.86 0.10 -9.15
C MET A 124 -19.38 -0.03 -10.60
N LEU A 125 -20.26 0.18 -11.58
CA LEU A 125 -19.88 0.16 -12.99
C LEU A 125 -18.92 1.31 -13.34
N GLU A 126 -19.15 2.50 -12.78
CA GLU A 126 -18.26 3.66 -12.90
C GLU A 126 -16.91 3.43 -12.22
N VAL A 127 -16.90 2.82 -11.03
CA VAL A 127 -15.67 2.46 -10.32
C VAL A 127 -14.89 1.39 -11.09
N ALA A 128 -15.57 0.36 -11.62
CA ALA A 128 -14.96 -0.66 -12.45
C ALA A 128 -14.40 -0.07 -13.75
N GLY A 129 -15.13 0.83 -14.41
CA GLY A 129 -14.66 1.57 -15.59
C GLY A 129 -13.39 2.35 -15.30
N LYS A 130 -13.37 3.17 -14.23
CA LYS A 130 -12.17 3.92 -13.81
C LYS A 130 -10.98 3.01 -13.46
N HIS A 131 -11.24 1.83 -12.90
CA HIS A 131 -10.20 0.86 -12.61
C HIS A 131 -9.63 0.25 -13.90
N CYS A 132 -10.49 -0.11 -14.85
CA CYS A 132 -10.07 -0.57 -16.17
C CYS A 132 -9.27 0.50 -16.94
N ASP A 133 -9.69 1.77 -16.91
CA ASP A 133 -8.97 2.87 -17.55
C ASP A 133 -7.55 3.02 -16.99
N LYS A 134 -7.39 2.97 -15.66
CA LYS A 134 -6.06 2.99 -15.02
C LYS A 134 -5.20 1.80 -15.42
N LEU A 135 -5.77 0.60 -15.49
CA LEU A 135 -5.03 -0.59 -15.93
C LEU A 135 -4.58 -0.48 -17.40
N ILE A 136 -5.42 0.11 -18.26
CA ILE A 136 -5.07 0.36 -19.66
C ILE A 136 -3.95 1.40 -19.76
N GLU A 137 -4.01 2.50 -19.00
CA GLU A 137 -2.94 3.51 -18.96
C GLU A 137 -1.60 2.89 -18.53
N VAL A 138 -1.59 2.11 -17.44
CA VAL A 138 -0.39 1.41 -16.97
C VAL A 138 0.15 0.46 -18.04
N ALA A 139 -0.71 -0.28 -18.74
CA ALA A 139 -0.29 -1.19 -19.81
C ALA A 139 0.34 -0.44 -20.99
N ILE A 140 -0.24 0.71 -21.39
CA ILE A 140 0.29 1.56 -22.47
C ILE A 140 1.66 2.13 -22.08
N ASP A 141 1.81 2.63 -20.85
CA ASP A 141 3.07 3.21 -20.40
C ASP A 141 4.19 2.16 -20.27
N ASN A 142 3.86 0.96 -19.79
CA ASN A 142 4.80 -0.18 -19.79
C ASN A 142 5.24 -0.54 -21.23
N ALA A 143 4.32 -0.57 -22.20
CA ALA A 143 4.65 -0.84 -23.59
C ALA A 143 5.56 0.24 -24.20
N ARG A 144 5.32 1.51 -23.86
CA ARG A 144 6.19 2.63 -24.28
C ARG A 144 7.59 2.53 -23.69
N GLN A 145 7.71 2.18 -22.41
CA GLN A 145 9.00 2.00 -21.75
C GLN A 145 9.79 0.83 -22.36
N TYR A 146 9.11 -0.30 -22.62
CA TYR A 146 9.71 -1.46 -23.29
C TYR A 146 10.27 -1.09 -24.67
N ASN A 147 9.50 -0.36 -25.49
CA ASN A 147 9.97 0.09 -26.80
C ASN A 147 11.20 1.00 -26.69
N LYS A 148 11.22 1.95 -25.73
CA LYS A 148 12.40 2.82 -25.49
C LYS A 148 13.65 2.03 -25.13
N GLN A 149 13.53 1.01 -24.28
CA GLN A 149 14.67 0.16 -23.93
C GLN A 149 15.16 -0.65 -25.14
N SER A 150 14.23 -1.21 -25.91
CA SER A 150 14.55 -1.94 -27.14
C SER A 150 15.28 -1.06 -28.16
N ASP A 151 14.79 0.16 -28.38
CA ASP A 151 15.42 1.13 -29.28
C ASP A 151 16.83 1.49 -28.80
N ARG A 152 17.01 1.70 -27.48
CA ARG A 152 18.33 1.98 -26.89
C ARG A 152 19.29 0.81 -27.11
N ASP A 153 18.84 -0.40 -26.83
CA ASP A 153 19.65 -1.61 -26.99
C ASP A 153 20.07 -1.80 -28.46
N GLU A 154 19.17 -1.56 -29.43
CA GLU A 154 19.49 -1.59 -30.86
C GLU A 154 20.52 -0.53 -31.25
N ILE A 155 20.39 0.70 -30.73
CA ILE A 155 21.35 1.78 -30.97
C ILE A 155 22.74 1.40 -30.42
N VAL A 156 22.81 0.83 -29.21
CA VAL A 156 24.07 0.37 -28.60
C VAL A 156 24.70 -0.76 -29.41
N GLU A 157 23.93 -1.77 -29.82
CA GLU A 157 24.44 -2.88 -30.66
C GLU A 157 24.92 -2.41 -32.03
N ARG A 158 24.22 -1.45 -32.63
CA ARG A 158 24.68 -0.80 -33.86
C ARG A 158 25.95 0.00 -33.63
N ALA A 159 26.08 0.72 -32.51
CA ALA A 159 27.31 1.43 -32.17
C ALA A 159 28.50 0.47 -31.99
N LYS A 160 28.29 -0.70 -31.37
CA LYS A 160 29.30 -1.76 -31.28
C LYS A 160 29.72 -2.27 -32.66
N ARG A 161 28.77 -2.58 -33.54
CA ARG A 161 29.03 -2.98 -34.94
C ARG A 161 29.76 -1.90 -35.72
N ASP A 162 29.29 -0.66 -35.66
CA ASP A 162 29.89 0.49 -36.34
C ASP A 162 31.34 0.75 -35.94
N VAL A 163 31.70 0.41 -34.71
CA VAL A 163 33.06 0.47 -34.19
C VAL A 163 33.85 -0.75 -34.67
N ALA A 164 33.32 -1.97 -34.52
CA ALA A 164 33.92 -3.22 -34.99
C ALA A 164 34.22 -3.20 -36.50
N ASP A 165 33.23 -2.90 -37.33
CA ASP A 165 33.35 -2.85 -38.79
C ASP A 165 34.37 -1.81 -39.24
N ARG A 166 34.51 -0.69 -38.50
CA ARG A 166 35.50 0.36 -38.81
C ARG A 166 36.89 0.08 -38.26
N PHE A 167 37.05 -0.89 -37.35
CA PHE A 167 38.35 -1.43 -36.97
C PHE A 167 38.92 -2.36 -38.05
N PHE A 168 38.08 -2.96 -38.90
CA PHE A 168 38.47 -3.92 -39.94
C PHE A 168 38.35 -3.38 -41.37
N LEU A 169 38.64 -2.09 -41.61
CA LEU A 169 38.89 -1.64 -42.99
C LEU A 169 40.25 -2.20 -43.47
N ASP A 170 40.21 -3.48 -43.81
CA ASP A 170 41.20 -4.18 -44.62
C ASP A 170 40.45 -4.80 -45.81
N VAL A 171 40.82 -4.37 -47.02
CA VAL A 171 40.60 -5.02 -48.33
C VAL A 171 39.17 -5.41 -48.72
N ASP A 172 38.41 -4.44 -49.23
CA ASP A 172 38.00 -4.42 -50.65
C ASP A 172 37.12 -3.21 -50.96
N GLY A 173 37.80 -2.12 -51.33
CA GLY A 173 37.27 -1.27 -52.37
C GLY A 173 36.85 0.14 -52.01
N TYR A 174 37.51 0.87 -51.10
CA TYR A 174 37.78 2.30 -51.33
C TYR A 174 38.88 2.82 -50.40
N ASN A 175 40.05 3.08 -50.99
CA ASN A 175 40.97 4.08 -50.51
C ASN A 175 40.24 5.43 -50.34
N GLN A 176 40.13 5.93 -49.11
CA GLN A 176 40.26 7.36 -48.85
C GLN A 176 41.46 7.46 -47.90
N VAL A 177 42.69 7.61 -48.39
CA VAL A 177 43.23 8.90 -48.86
C VAL A 177 42.50 10.06 -48.20
N ILE A 178 42.79 10.27 -46.92
CA ILE A 178 42.95 11.63 -46.44
C ILE A 178 44.45 11.92 -46.64
N ASP A 179 44.77 12.56 -47.76
CA ASP A 179 46.10 13.13 -48.06
C ASP A 179 47.28 12.15 -48.24
N GLY A 180 47.17 11.28 -49.25
CA GLY A 180 48.33 10.63 -49.89
C GLY A 180 49.04 9.51 -49.13
N HIS A 181 48.52 9.02 -48.00
CA HIS A 181 49.16 7.94 -47.24
C HIS A 181 48.21 6.74 -47.06
N SER A 182 48.47 5.67 -47.82
CA SER A 182 47.88 4.34 -47.58
C SER A 182 48.43 3.81 -46.26
N GLY A 183 47.70 4.00 -45.16
CA GLY A 183 48.09 3.51 -43.85
C GLY A 183 46.88 3.02 -43.10
N HIS A 184 46.88 1.73 -42.75
CA HIS A 184 45.93 1.19 -41.77
C HIS A 184 45.99 2.08 -40.53
N ASN A 185 44.90 2.75 -40.16
CA ASN A 185 44.90 3.58 -38.96
C ASN A 185 44.45 2.70 -37.79
N GLN A 186 45.31 2.53 -36.79
CA GLN A 186 44.91 1.89 -35.54
C GLN A 186 44.15 2.91 -34.69
N VAL A 187 43.02 2.48 -34.11
CA VAL A 187 42.22 3.33 -33.22
C VAL A 187 42.51 2.95 -31.77
N GLU A 188 42.99 3.91 -30.99
CA GLU A 188 43.12 3.80 -29.54
C GLU A 188 41.99 4.59 -28.87
N PHE A 189 41.32 3.98 -27.89
CA PHE A 189 40.25 4.61 -27.13
C PHE A 189 40.68 4.93 -25.71
N ILE A 190 40.43 6.17 -25.31
CA ILE A 190 40.58 6.63 -23.93
C ILE A 190 39.17 6.94 -23.42
N VAL A 191 38.67 6.10 -22.52
CA VAL A 191 37.34 6.24 -21.90
C VAL A 191 37.53 6.81 -20.50
N ASN A 192 36.89 7.94 -20.23
CA ASN A 192 36.85 8.54 -18.89
C ASN A 192 35.39 8.59 -18.42
N HIS A 193 35.01 7.62 -17.59
CA HIS A 193 33.65 7.49 -17.03
C HIS A 193 33.28 8.67 -16.13
N GLU A 194 34.21 9.14 -15.28
CA GLU A 194 33.98 10.27 -14.37
C GLU A 194 33.64 11.57 -15.12
N LYS A 195 34.34 11.83 -16.23
CA LYS A 195 34.11 12.99 -17.11
C LYS A 195 33.10 12.70 -18.21
N ARG A 196 32.53 11.49 -18.26
CA ARG A 196 31.61 11.01 -19.30
C ARG A 196 32.09 11.32 -20.72
N THR A 197 33.39 11.09 -20.96
CA THR A 197 34.09 11.48 -22.18
C THR A 197 34.81 10.29 -22.79
N VAL A 198 34.68 10.13 -24.11
CA VAL A 198 35.43 9.15 -24.90
C VAL A 198 36.28 9.90 -25.93
N VAL A 199 37.56 9.56 -25.99
CA VAL A 199 38.49 10.07 -27.00
C VAL A 199 38.95 8.92 -27.88
N ALA A 200 38.86 9.10 -29.20
CA ALA A 200 39.43 8.20 -30.19
C ALA A 200 40.68 8.85 -30.78
N LEU A 201 41.81 8.16 -30.72
CA LEU A 201 43.08 8.56 -31.31
C LEU A 201 43.36 7.64 -32.50
N LEU A 202 43.46 8.20 -33.70
CA LEU A 202 43.89 7.48 -34.89
C LEU A 202 45.41 7.58 -35.01
N ARG A 203 46.08 6.43 -35.08
CA ARG A 203 47.53 6.33 -35.24
C ARG A 203 47.85 5.68 -36.58
N LEU A 204 48.86 6.18 -37.28
CA LEU A 204 49.32 5.54 -38.51
C LEU A 204 49.97 4.19 -38.17
N ALA A 205 49.59 3.10 -38.84
CA ALA A 205 50.15 1.77 -38.58
C ALA A 205 51.67 1.70 -38.70
N TYR A 206 52.26 2.44 -39.67
CA TYR A 206 53.71 2.42 -39.89
C TYR A 206 54.49 3.28 -38.88
N VAL A 207 53.83 4.21 -38.18
CA VAL A 207 54.44 5.11 -37.20
C VAL A 207 53.47 5.33 -36.02
N PRO A 208 53.26 4.31 -35.16
CA PRO A 208 52.20 4.33 -34.14
C PRO A 208 52.37 5.43 -33.09
N GLN A 209 53.58 5.96 -32.91
CA GLN A 209 53.85 7.11 -32.04
C GLN A 209 53.23 8.42 -32.54
N VAL A 210 52.86 8.52 -33.82
CA VAL A 210 52.23 9.72 -34.41
C VAL A 210 50.71 9.57 -34.42
N ILE A 211 50.04 10.56 -33.83
CA ILE A 211 48.59 10.68 -33.88
C ILE A 211 48.23 11.41 -35.17
N SER A 212 47.53 10.71 -36.06
CA SER A 212 47.05 11.23 -37.36
C SER A 212 45.83 12.12 -37.18
N ALA A 213 44.87 11.67 -36.37
CA ALA A 213 43.65 12.41 -36.08
C ALA A 213 43.09 12.05 -34.71
N LYS A 214 42.18 12.89 -34.23
CA LYS A 214 41.55 12.72 -32.92
C LYS A 214 40.10 13.13 -32.98
N GLY A 215 39.24 12.32 -32.38
CA GLY A 215 37.83 12.64 -32.16
C GLY A 215 37.49 12.57 -30.68
N ILE A 216 36.54 13.42 -30.26
CA ILE A 216 36.07 13.48 -28.88
C ILE A 216 34.55 13.36 -28.88
N ALA A 217 34.02 12.48 -28.04
CA ALA A 217 32.61 12.42 -27.67
C ALA A 217 32.49 12.76 -26.18
N LYS A 218 31.61 13.71 -25.85
CA LYS A 218 31.31 14.09 -24.46
C LYS A 218 29.80 14.00 -24.28
N CYS A 219 29.37 13.19 -23.31
CA CYS A 219 27.97 13.03 -22.95
C CYS A 219 27.49 14.27 -22.19
N ALA A 220 26.21 14.63 -22.37
CA ALA A 220 25.62 15.74 -21.64
C ALA A 220 25.45 15.38 -20.15
N PRO A 221 25.52 16.35 -19.21
CA PRO A 221 25.35 16.07 -17.78
C PRO A 221 24.01 15.41 -17.42
N ASN A 222 22.97 15.73 -18.18
CA ASN A 222 21.60 15.22 -17.98
C ASN A 222 21.31 13.96 -18.80
N ASP A 223 22.32 13.41 -19.48
CA ASP A 223 22.18 12.23 -20.33
C ASP A 223 22.94 11.04 -19.71
N CYS A 224 22.54 9.83 -20.09
CA CYS A 224 23.11 8.57 -19.63
C CYS A 224 24.34 8.21 -20.47
N PHE A 225 25.49 8.09 -19.81
CA PHE A 225 26.74 7.76 -20.47
C PHE A 225 26.74 6.31 -20.98
N ASN A 226 27.12 6.14 -22.25
CA ASN A 226 27.38 4.83 -22.82
C ASN A 226 28.70 4.86 -23.59
N SER A 227 29.65 4.03 -23.16
CA SER A 227 30.99 3.96 -23.75
C SER A 227 30.94 3.53 -25.22
N HIS A 228 30.06 2.62 -25.62
CA HIS A 228 29.99 2.12 -27.00
C HIS A 228 29.47 3.18 -27.96
N ILE A 229 28.40 3.89 -27.58
CA ILE A 229 27.91 5.05 -28.35
C ILE A 229 29.00 6.13 -28.41
N GLY A 230 29.64 6.43 -27.29
CA GLY A 230 30.74 7.40 -27.20
C GLY A 230 31.92 7.02 -28.11
N LYS A 231 32.31 5.75 -28.14
CA LYS A 231 33.35 5.20 -29.03
C LYS A 231 32.96 5.42 -30.50
N ALA A 232 31.73 5.08 -30.89
CA ALA A 232 31.28 5.24 -32.28
C ALA A 232 31.25 6.71 -32.73
N ILE A 233 30.78 7.63 -31.88
CA ILE A 233 30.80 9.07 -32.14
C ILE A 233 32.24 9.58 -32.27
N ALA A 234 33.12 9.19 -31.34
CA ALA A 234 34.51 9.63 -31.32
C ALA A 234 35.26 9.20 -32.58
N VAL A 235 35.10 7.95 -33.04
CA VAL A 235 35.72 7.47 -34.28
C VAL A 235 35.23 8.23 -35.50
N ARG A 236 33.92 8.40 -35.65
CA ARG A 236 33.35 9.15 -36.78
C ARG A 236 33.89 10.58 -36.83
N ARG A 237 33.95 11.26 -35.70
CA ARG A 237 34.56 12.60 -35.59
C ARG A 237 36.04 12.60 -35.94
N ALA A 238 36.80 11.58 -35.52
CA ALA A 238 38.21 11.46 -35.85
C ALA A 238 38.45 11.24 -37.36
N LEU A 239 37.55 10.50 -38.02
CA LEU A 239 37.56 10.25 -39.47
C LEU A 239 36.93 11.37 -40.30
N GLY A 240 36.37 12.41 -39.68
CA GLY A 240 35.65 13.48 -40.38
C GLY A 240 34.30 13.04 -40.98
N LEU A 241 33.75 11.92 -40.54
CA LEU A 241 32.45 11.40 -40.99
C LEU A 241 31.29 12.01 -40.22
N GLU A 242 30.13 12.08 -40.88
CA GLU A 242 28.89 12.51 -40.24
C GLU A 242 28.47 11.53 -39.14
N VAL A 243 28.04 12.08 -38.00
CA VAL A 243 27.56 11.32 -36.84
C VAL A 243 26.04 11.14 -36.97
N PRO A 244 25.51 9.90 -36.98
CA PRO A 244 24.08 9.66 -37.02
C PRO A 244 23.35 10.35 -35.87
N ALA A 245 22.22 10.98 -36.18
CA ALA A 245 21.39 11.66 -35.20
C ALA A 245 20.92 10.73 -34.07
N GLU A 246 20.76 9.44 -34.36
CA GLU A 246 20.34 8.40 -33.41
C GLU A 246 21.37 8.19 -32.28
N TYR A 247 22.66 8.45 -32.53
CA TYR A 247 23.69 8.36 -31.49
C TYR A 247 23.73 9.60 -30.61
N LEU A 248 23.28 10.74 -31.14
CA LEU A 248 23.23 12.02 -30.43
C LEU A 248 21.95 12.17 -29.60
N ASN A 249 20.90 11.43 -29.94
CA ASN A 249 19.56 11.51 -29.34
C ASN A 249 19.07 10.13 -28.90
N ALA A 250 19.97 9.26 -28.45
CA ALA A 250 19.60 7.94 -27.95
C ALA A 250 18.63 8.09 -26.74
N PRO A 251 17.55 7.30 -26.67
CA PRO A 251 16.60 7.37 -25.55
C PRO A 251 17.28 6.97 -24.24
N GLN A 252 16.86 7.55 -23.10
CA GLN A 252 17.34 7.13 -21.77
C GLN A 252 17.01 5.65 -21.51
N PRO A 253 17.85 4.91 -20.75
CA PRO A 253 17.53 3.56 -20.34
C PRO A 253 16.24 3.56 -19.50
N ALA A 254 15.33 2.63 -19.81
CA ALA A 254 14.04 2.51 -19.14
C ALA A 254 14.05 1.48 -18.01
N GLU A 255 15.03 0.56 -17.99
CA GLU A 255 15.23 -0.40 -16.90
C GLU A 255 16.69 -0.42 -16.44
N VAL A 256 16.89 -0.76 -15.17
CA VAL A 256 18.21 -0.97 -14.56
C VAL A 256 18.63 -2.41 -14.74
N ARG A 257 19.89 -2.63 -15.14
CA ARG A 257 20.49 -3.96 -15.27
C ARG A 257 21.77 -4.06 -14.42
N VAL A 258 22.19 -5.29 -14.14
CA VAL A 258 23.49 -5.57 -13.50
C VAL A 258 24.62 -4.98 -14.36
N GLY A 259 25.54 -4.27 -13.72
CA GLY A 259 26.63 -3.52 -14.37
C GLY A 259 26.31 -2.07 -14.67
N ASP A 260 25.07 -1.62 -14.49
CA ASP A 260 24.71 -0.21 -14.61
C ASP A 260 25.22 0.57 -13.40
N VAL A 261 25.61 1.82 -13.61
CA VAL A 261 25.89 2.77 -12.54
C VAL A 261 24.68 3.66 -12.35
N VAL A 262 24.12 3.63 -11.15
CA VAL A 262 22.91 4.39 -10.78
C VAL A 262 23.24 5.49 -9.80
N GLU A 263 22.49 6.58 -9.87
CA GLU A 263 22.42 7.62 -8.86
C GLU A 263 21.06 7.48 -8.15
N THR A 264 21.08 7.18 -6.85
CA THR A 264 19.87 6.92 -6.03
C THR A 264 20.01 7.48 -4.62
N TYR A 265 18.86 7.68 -3.95
CA TYR A 265 18.78 8.15 -2.58
C TYR A 265 18.98 7.02 -1.56
N LEU A 266 20.02 7.12 -0.73
CA LEU A 266 20.25 6.20 0.38
C LEU A 266 19.67 6.77 1.70
N GLY A 267 18.35 6.80 1.82
CA GLY A 267 17.66 7.08 3.10
C GLY A 267 17.54 8.56 3.52
N ILE A 268 17.19 8.80 4.80
CA ILE A 268 16.84 10.13 5.34
C ILE A 268 18.09 11.01 5.45
N GLY A 269 18.39 11.70 4.35
CA GLY A 269 19.48 12.65 4.18
C GLY A 269 19.69 12.84 2.68
N GLU A 270 19.76 14.08 2.21
CA GLU A 270 19.79 14.47 0.79
C GLU A 270 21.10 14.09 0.06
N HIS A 271 21.63 12.89 0.31
CA HIS A 271 22.84 12.39 -0.30
C HIS A 271 22.47 11.38 -1.37
N HIS A 272 22.41 11.86 -2.62
CA HIS A 272 22.50 10.96 -3.77
C HIS A 272 23.83 10.21 -3.69
N ALA A 273 23.75 8.89 -3.72
CA ALA A 273 24.90 8.03 -3.83
C ALA A 273 24.95 7.43 -5.22
N THR A 274 26.16 7.32 -5.75
CA THR A 274 26.42 6.64 -7.00
C THR A 274 27.06 5.29 -6.71
N PHE A 275 26.49 4.21 -7.25
CA PHE A 275 27.10 2.88 -7.15
C PHE A 275 26.81 2.03 -8.39
N GLU A 276 27.63 1.00 -8.57
CA GLU A 276 27.48 -0.01 -9.62
C GLU A 276 26.57 -1.14 -9.12
N VAL A 277 25.55 -1.47 -9.91
CA VAL A 277 24.57 -2.51 -9.61
C VAL A 277 25.23 -3.88 -9.78
N THR A 278 25.32 -4.64 -8.71
CA THR A 278 25.91 -6.00 -8.70
C THR A 278 24.87 -7.11 -8.74
N GLY A 279 23.59 -6.81 -8.48
CA GLY A 279 22.53 -7.80 -8.44
C GLY A 279 21.19 -7.24 -7.96
N TYR A 280 20.26 -8.16 -7.69
CA TYR A 280 18.90 -7.87 -7.23
C TYR A 280 18.61 -8.60 -5.92
N TRP A 281 18.04 -7.90 -4.95
CA TRP A 281 17.60 -8.52 -3.70
C TRP A 281 16.34 -9.34 -3.94
N GLU A 282 16.35 -10.61 -3.53
CA GLU A 282 15.21 -11.55 -3.71
C GLU A 282 14.71 -11.66 -5.17
N GLY A 283 15.57 -11.33 -6.16
CA GLY A 283 15.20 -11.32 -7.57
C GLY A 283 14.30 -10.14 -8.01
N ASP A 284 14.07 -9.17 -7.13
CA ASP A 284 13.29 -7.97 -7.44
C ASP A 284 14.17 -6.91 -8.12
N ARG A 285 13.85 -6.59 -9.39
CA ARG A 285 14.61 -5.62 -10.20
C ARG A 285 14.55 -4.19 -9.68
N ASN A 286 13.58 -3.88 -8.81
CA ASN A 286 13.50 -2.58 -8.16
C ASN A 286 14.32 -2.53 -6.86
N LYS A 287 14.88 -3.66 -6.39
CA LYS A 287 15.73 -3.72 -5.20
C LYS A 287 17.17 -4.03 -5.60
N LEU A 288 17.93 -2.96 -5.83
CA LEU A 288 19.30 -3.04 -6.33
C LEU A 288 20.26 -3.37 -5.20
N THR A 289 21.25 -4.23 -5.47
CA THR A 289 22.40 -4.45 -4.59
C THR A 289 23.66 -3.89 -5.22
N GLY A 290 24.61 -3.44 -4.39
CA GLY A 290 25.87 -2.87 -4.84
C GLY A 290 27.02 -3.23 -3.89
N LYS A 291 28.27 -3.06 -4.36
CA LYS A 291 29.45 -3.39 -3.56
C LYS A 291 29.50 -2.59 -2.26
N GLY A 292 29.44 -3.28 -1.11
CA GLY A 292 29.50 -2.65 0.20
C GLY A 292 28.20 -1.95 0.64
N LEU A 293 27.13 -2.10 -0.13
CA LEU A 293 25.79 -1.64 0.20
C LEU A 293 24.87 -2.84 0.46
N GLY A 294 23.82 -2.63 1.25
CA GLY A 294 22.70 -3.58 1.33
C GLY A 294 21.88 -3.57 0.04
N TYR A 295 20.56 -3.67 0.17
CA TYR A 295 19.65 -3.35 -0.93
C TYR A 295 19.16 -1.90 -0.83
N THR A 296 18.88 -1.28 -1.97
CA THR A 296 18.15 -0.01 -2.05
C THR A 296 17.06 -0.13 -3.10
N SER A 297 15.93 0.55 -2.87
CA SER A 297 14.90 0.67 -3.90
C SER A 297 15.39 1.58 -5.02
N PHE A 298 15.02 1.28 -6.26
CA PHE A 298 15.20 2.15 -7.41
C PHE A 298 13.86 2.76 -7.79
N GLU A 299 13.76 4.07 -7.61
CA GLU A 299 12.50 4.82 -7.78
C GLU A 299 12.71 5.99 -8.76
N PRO A 300 12.50 5.79 -10.06
CA PRO A 300 12.63 6.86 -11.06
C PRO A 300 11.77 8.08 -10.76
N GLU A 301 10.61 7.86 -10.12
CA GLU A 301 9.64 8.90 -9.78
C GLU A 301 10.18 9.90 -8.75
N VAL A 302 11.10 9.46 -7.86
CA VAL A 302 11.72 10.33 -6.85
C VAL A 302 13.05 10.92 -7.34
N GLY A 303 13.49 10.57 -8.55
CA GLY A 303 14.67 11.14 -9.20
C GLY A 303 15.85 10.18 -9.38
N ASP A 304 15.67 8.89 -9.07
CA ASP A 304 16.70 7.89 -9.34
C ASP A 304 16.90 7.72 -10.84
N LYS A 305 18.16 7.57 -11.27
CA LYS A 305 18.48 7.46 -12.69
C LYS A 305 19.74 6.63 -12.92
N VAL A 306 19.77 5.95 -14.07
CA VAL A 306 20.98 5.32 -14.59
C VAL A 306 21.85 6.39 -15.22
N ILE A 307 23.08 6.53 -14.74
CA ILE A 307 24.02 7.53 -15.24
C ILE A 307 25.09 6.95 -16.17
N ASP A 308 25.32 5.64 -16.10
CA ASP A 308 26.21 4.89 -16.99
C ASP A 308 25.63 3.49 -17.22
N ASP A 309 25.31 3.15 -18.47
CA ASP A 309 24.79 1.83 -18.87
C ASP A 309 25.75 1.06 -19.79
N SER A 310 27.05 1.39 -19.72
CA SER A 310 28.09 0.82 -20.58
C SER A 310 28.31 -0.69 -20.33
N ARG A 311 28.11 -1.16 -19.09
CA ARG A 311 28.22 -2.57 -18.66
C ARG A 311 29.56 -3.27 -19.02
N GLU A 312 30.63 -2.51 -19.23
CA GLU A 312 31.92 -3.07 -19.70
C GLU A 312 32.66 -3.90 -18.63
N LYS A 313 32.29 -3.78 -17.35
CA LYS A 313 32.99 -4.43 -16.22
C LYS A 313 32.42 -5.79 -15.80
N VAL A 314 31.30 -6.23 -16.37
CA VAL A 314 30.60 -7.47 -15.96
C VAL A 314 31.16 -8.71 -16.66
N SER A 315 32.22 -8.58 -17.47
CA SER A 315 32.95 -9.72 -18.03
C SER A 315 34.11 -10.13 -17.12
N GLU A 316 33.81 -10.88 -16.06
CA GLU A 316 34.72 -11.80 -15.37
C GLU A 316 33.94 -12.88 -14.61
#